data_AF-A0A7W1G0C5-F1
#
_entry.id   AF-A0A7W1G0C5-F1
#
_cell.length_a   1.000
_cell.length_b   1.000
_cell.length_c   1.000
_cell.angle_alpha   90.00
_cell.angle_beta   90.00
_cell.angle_gamma   90.00
#
_symmetry.space_group_name_H-M   'P 1'
#
loop_
_entity.id
_entity.type
_entity.pdbx_description
1 polymer ?
#
loop_
_entity_poly.entity_id
_entity_poly.type
_entity_poly.pdbx_seq_one_letter_code
_entity_poly.pdbx_strand_id
1 'polypeptide(L)' 'MVNIVGQVIKQVSINSESTMIDLENISSGIYFYQLLDRNNILKNGKIIVE' A
#
# COMPACT_ATOMS: atom_id res chain seq x y z
N MET A 1 -1.42 -2.02 2.47
CA MET A 1 -0.16 -1.34 2.83
C MET A 1 0.05 -1.50 4.32
N VAL A 2 1.23 -1.95 4.73
CA VAL A 2 1.61 -2.18 6.13
C VAL A 2 2.90 -1.43 6.47
N ASN A 3 3.09 -1.07 7.72
CA ASN A 3 4.37 -0.51 8.20
C ASN A 3 5.36 -1.63 8.58
N ILE A 4 6.55 -1.26 9.08
CA ILE A 4 7.61 -2.20 9.44
C ILE A 4 7.26 -3.18 10.57
N VAL A 5 6.27 -2.84 11.42
CA VAL A 5 5.80 -3.71 12.49
C VAL A 5 4.61 -4.57 12.04
N GLY A 6 4.22 -4.50 10.76
CA GLY A 6 3.13 -5.29 10.18
C GLY A 6 1.73 -4.73 10.42
N GLN A 7 1.59 -3.53 11.00
CA GLN A 7 0.28 -2.89 11.17
C GLN A 7 -0.26 -2.45 9.81
N VAL A 8 -1.54 -2.74 9.54
CA VAL A 8 -2.23 -2.28 8.33
C VAL A 8 -2.48 -0.79 8.43
N ILE A 9 -1.89 -0.03 7.51
CA ILE A 9 -2.01 1.42 7.43
C ILE A 9 -3.12 1.82 6.45
N LYS A 10 -3.21 1.11 5.32
CA LYS A 10 -4.19 1.42 4.27
C LYS A 10 -4.54 0.18 3.46
N GLN A 11 -5.82 -0.01 3.18
CA GLN A 11 -6.34 -1.06 2.31
C GLN A 11 -7.43 -0.46 1.42
N VAL A 12 -7.33 -0.67 0.12
CA VAL A 12 -8.20 -0.04 -0.88
C VAL A 12 -8.56 -1.08 -1.93
N SER A 13 -9.84 -1.12 -2.32
CA SER A 13 -10.31 -1.92 -3.46
C SER A 13 -10.08 -1.13 -4.75
N ILE A 14 -9.41 -1.74 -5.73
CA ILE A 14 -9.14 -1.14 -7.05
C ILE A 14 -10.19 -1.65 -8.02
N ASN A 15 -11.01 -0.75 -8.54
CA ASN A 15 -12.12 -1.03 -9.46
C ASN A 15 -12.05 -0.23 -10.76
N SER A 16 -10.92 0.45 -11.00
CA SER A 16 -10.63 1.25 -12.18
C SER A 16 -9.23 0.92 -12.71
N GLU A 17 -8.97 1.25 -13.97
CA GLU A 17 -7.66 1.03 -14.61
C GLU A 17 -6.52 1.81 -13.93
N SER A 18 -6.86 2.93 -13.27
CA SER A 18 -5.94 3.74 -12.48
C SER A 18 -6.57 4.12 -11.15
N THR A 19 -5.81 3.98 -10.07
CA THR A 19 -6.18 4.39 -8.71
C THR A 19 -5.02 5.17 -8.12
N MET A 20 -5.29 6.40 -7.68
CA MET A 20 -4.32 7.22 -6.96
C MET A 20 -4.55 7.08 -5.45
N ILE A 21 -3.47 6.87 -4.70
CA ILE A 21 -3.51 6.76 -3.24
C ILE A 21 -2.74 7.94 -2.68
N ASP A 22 -3.46 8.83 -2.00
CA ASP A 22 -2.86 9.93 -1.25
C ASP A 22 -2.12 9.42 0.01
N LEU A 23 -0.93 9.96 0.25
CA LEU A 23 0.00 9.64 1.34
C LEU A 23 0.29 10.85 2.24
N GLU A 24 -0.28 12.05 2.00
CA GLU A 24 0.07 13.29 2.71
C GLU A 24 -0.07 13.20 4.24
N ASN A 25 -1.03 12.41 4.73
CA ASN A 25 -1.29 12.26 6.17
C ASN A 25 -0.66 11.00 6.79
N ILE A 26 0.30 10.40 6.09
CA ILE A 26 1.01 9.21 6.56
C ILE A 26 2.36 9.66 7.12
N SER A 27 2.65 9.23 8.35
CA SER A 27 3.93 9.54 9.00
C SER A 27 5.11 9.09 8.14
N SER A 28 6.22 9.81 8.23
CA SER A 28 7.46 9.41 7.56
C SER A 28 7.91 8.02 8.03
N GLY A 29 8.48 7.25 7.10
CA GLY A 29 8.90 5.89 7.36
C GLY A 29 8.79 4.96 6.16
N ILE A 30 9.00 3.68 6.44
CA ILE A 30 9.01 2.62 5.44
C ILE A 30 7.70 1.84 5.48
N TYR A 31 7.09 1.68 4.32
CA TYR A 31 5.85 0.94 4.13
C TYR A 31 6.00 -0.12 3.06
N PHE A 32 5.31 -1.23 3.23
CA PHE A 32 5.21 -2.30 2.24
C PHE A 32 3.80 -2.37 1.68
N TYR A 33 3.68 -2.50 0.37
CA TYR A 33 2.39 -2.69 -0.28
C TYR A 33 2.35 -4.01 -1.04
N GLN A 34 1.14 -4.53 -1.20
CA GLN A 34 0.82 -5.69 -2.01
C GLN A 34 -0.42 -5.36 -2.82
N LEU A 35 -0.35 -5.63 -4.13
CA LEU A 35 -1.47 -5.63 -5.05
C LEU A 35 -1.91 -7.08 -5.22
N LEU A 36 -3.20 -7.34 -4.97
CA LEU A 36 -3.78 -8.66 -4.96
C LEU A 36 -4.90 -8.75 -5.99
N ASP A 37 -4.98 -9.86 -6.74
CA ASP A 37 -6.17 -10.26 -7.49
C ASP A 37 -6.62 -11.64 -7.00
N ARG A 38 -7.83 -11.70 -6.44
CA ARG A 38 -8.41 -12.92 -5.82
C ARG A 38 -7.40 -13.64 -4.90
N ASN A 39 -6.75 -12.87 -4.03
CA ASN A 39 -5.70 -13.31 -3.08
C ASN A 39 -4.36 -13.74 -3.70
N ASN A 40 -4.17 -13.65 -5.01
CA ASN A 40 -2.87 -13.84 -5.64
C ASN A 40 -2.10 -12.52 -5.65
N ILE A 41 -0.84 -12.55 -5.21
CA ILE A 41 0.04 -11.37 -5.25
C ILE A 41 0.42 -11.10 -6.71
N LEU A 42 -0.11 -10.01 -7.26
CA LEU A 42 0.25 -9.51 -8.58
C LEU A 42 1.55 -8.71 -8.53
N LYS A 43 1.69 -7.86 -7.50
CA LYS A 43 2.85 -6.99 -7.32
C LYS A 43 3.02 -6.66 -5.86
N ASN A 44 4.25 -6.42 -5.45
CA ASN A 44 4.57 -5.87 -4.14
C ASN A 44 5.70 -4.84 -4.28
N GLY A 45 5.93 -4.10 -3.21
CA GLY A 45 7.01 -3.14 -3.18
C GLY A 45 7.13 -2.42 -1.84
N LYS A 46 8.11 -1.52 -1.81
CA LYS A 46 8.41 -0.67 -0.67
C LYS A 46 8.19 0.78 -1.06
N ILE A 47 7.62 1.55 -0.15
CA ILE A 47 7.44 3.00 -0.23
C ILE A 47 8.22 3.60 0.94
N ILE A 48 8.98 4.65 0.66
CA ILE A 48 9.65 5.48 1.68
C ILE A 48 8.96 6.84 1.64
N VAL A 49 8.37 7.23 2.76
CA VAL A 49 7.76 8.55 2.96
C VAL A 49 8.73 9.36 3.81
N GLU A 50 9.10 10.55 3.35
CA GLU A 50 10.02 11.48 4.02
C GLU A 50 9.27 12.57 4.80
#